data_AF-A0A938G5K4-F1
#
_entry.id   AF-A0A938G5K4-F1
#
_cell.length_a   1.000
_cell.length_b   1.000
_cell.length_c   1.000
_cell.angle_alpha   90.00
_cell.angle_beta   90.00
_cell.angle_gamma   90.00
#
_symmetry.space_group_name_H-M   'P 1'
#
loop_
_entity.id
_entity.type
_entity.pdbx_description
1 polymer ?
#
loop_
_entity_poly.entity_id
_entity_poly.type
_entity_poly.pdbx_seq_one_letter_code
_entity_poly.pdbx_strand_id
1 'polypeptide(L)'
;MTTQPATETHTAVAGGHASAEHASAEHGLSTRGYINIALILAAITALEVSTYYVDFGPLFLPALLIMMAVKFVMVVSYFMHLKFDNKLFSWLFYTGLFLAVGVYAAALATFHFFLR
;
A
#
# COMPACT_ATOMS: atom_id res chain seq x y z
N MET A 1 10.37 -52.09 -32.71
CA MET A 1 8.90 -51.92 -32.70
C MET A 1 8.41 -52.26 -31.29
N THR A 2 8.32 -51.28 -30.39
CA THR A 2 7.73 -51.44 -29.06
C THR A 2 6.58 -50.46 -28.98
N THR A 3 5.35 -50.96 -28.82
CA THR A 3 4.13 -50.16 -28.68
C THR A 3 3.75 -50.15 -27.21
N GLN A 4 3.80 -48.98 -26.58
CA GLN A 4 3.27 -48.76 -25.24
C GLN A 4 2.06 -47.82 -25.38
N PRO A 5 0.84 -48.21 -24.96
CA PRO A 5 -0.33 -47.33 -25.05
C PRO A 5 -0.30 -46.32 -23.90
N ALA A 6 -0.47 -45.04 -24.24
CA ALA A 6 -0.64 -43.96 -23.28
C ALA A 6 -1.97 -44.14 -22.53
N THR A 7 -1.91 -44.24 -21.21
CA THR A 7 -3.07 -44.10 -20.33
C THR A 7 -3.24 -42.61 -20.07
N GLU A 8 -4.08 -41.95 -20.87
CA GLU A 8 -4.50 -40.57 -20.61
C GLU A 8 -5.54 -40.55 -19.48
N THR A 9 -5.06 -40.52 -18.24
CA THR A 9 -5.90 -40.23 -17.08
C THR A 9 -6.12 -38.71 -16.99
N HIS A 10 -7.02 -38.17 -17.79
CA HIS A 10 -7.55 -36.82 -17.57
C HIS A 10 -8.50 -36.84 -16.36
N THR A 11 -7.92 -36.78 -15.16
CA THR A 11 -8.69 -36.49 -13.94
C THR A 11 -8.82 -34.97 -13.85
N ALA A 12 -10.01 -34.48 -14.19
CA ALA A 12 -10.45 -33.16 -13.84
C ALA A 12 -10.39 -32.98 -12.31
N VAL A 13 -9.57 -32.04 -11.84
CA VAL A 13 -9.67 -31.50 -10.49
C VAL A 13 -9.93 -30.00 -10.63
N ALA A 14 -11.21 -29.66 -10.73
CA ALA A 14 -11.71 -28.39 -10.26
C ALA A 14 -11.85 -28.49 -8.73
N GLY A 15 -11.34 -27.51 -7.99
CA GLY A 15 -11.56 -27.44 -6.54
C GLY A 15 -10.47 -26.65 -5.86
N GLY A 16 -10.81 -25.43 -5.46
CA GLY A 16 -9.86 -24.44 -4.96
C GLY A 16 -9.09 -24.88 -3.71
N HIS A 17 -7.86 -24.43 -3.67
CA HIS A 17 -7.18 -24.09 -2.43
C HIS A 17 -6.46 -22.77 -2.70
N ALA A 18 -6.97 -21.69 -2.10
CA ALA A 18 -6.21 -20.46 -1.95
C ALA A 18 -4.96 -20.83 -1.14
N SER A 19 -3.87 -21.04 -1.86
CA SER A 19 -2.58 -21.41 -1.30
C SER A 19 -2.05 -20.20 -0.53
N ALA A 20 -2.37 -20.16 0.76
CA ALA A 20 -1.56 -19.47 1.75
C ALA A 20 -0.22 -20.21 1.82
N GLU A 21 0.59 -20.06 0.77
CA GLU A 21 1.83 -20.78 0.62
C GLU A 21 2.94 -20.04 1.37
N HIS A 22 3.32 -20.70 2.44
CA HIS A 22 4.43 -20.45 3.33
C HIS A 22 5.74 -20.59 2.53
N ALA A 23 6.15 -19.55 1.79
CA ALA A 23 7.42 -19.54 1.08
C ALA A 23 8.57 -19.17 2.05
N SER A 24 9.19 -20.22 2.59
CA SER A 24 10.63 -20.44 2.68
C SER A 24 11.51 -19.32 3.25
N ALA A 25 12.05 -19.59 4.44
CA ALA A 25 13.23 -18.95 4.97
C ALA A 25 14.48 -19.35 4.15
N GLU A 26 15.23 -18.36 3.66
CA GLU A 26 16.70 -18.26 3.74
C GLU A 26 17.24 -17.16 2.79
N HIS A 27 18.10 -16.31 3.33
CA HIS A 27 19.00 -15.35 2.69
C HIS A 27 18.44 -14.13 1.92
N GLY A 28 18.45 -12.97 2.59
CA GLY A 28 18.22 -11.64 2.03
C GLY A 28 17.22 -10.85 2.87
N LEU A 29 17.50 -9.58 3.19
CA LEU A 29 16.70 -8.73 4.09
C LEU A 29 15.17 -9.00 4.07
N SER A 30 14.71 -9.64 5.15
CA SER A 30 13.33 -9.86 5.61
C SER A 30 12.17 -9.51 4.66
N THR A 31 11.90 -10.37 3.68
CA THR A 31 10.60 -10.45 2.95
C THR A 31 9.41 -10.42 3.92
N ARG A 32 9.59 -11.02 5.11
CA ARG A 32 8.61 -11.05 6.20
C ARG A 32 8.28 -9.66 6.75
N GLY A 33 9.23 -8.73 6.73
CA GLY A 33 9.03 -7.34 7.13
C GLY A 33 8.01 -6.65 6.21
N TYR A 34 8.25 -6.68 4.90
CA TYR A 34 7.33 -6.08 3.92
C TYR A 34 5.92 -6.66 3.99
N ILE A 35 5.79 -7.97 4.18
CA ILE A 35 4.49 -8.64 4.33
C ILE A 35 3.75 -8.14 5.58
N ASN A 36 4.46 -7.92 6.70
CA ASN A 36 3.85 -7.38 7.91
C ASN A 36 3.36 -5.93 7.70
N ILE A 37 4.13 -5.08 7.02
CA ILE A 37 3.67 -3.72 6.68
C ILE A 37 2.46 -3.78 5.73
N ALA A 38 2.44 -4.71 4.76
CA ALA A 38 1.30 -4.92 3.87
C ALA A 38 0.03 -5.27 4.64
N LEU A 39 0.13 -6.18 5.61
CA LEU A 39 -0.99 -6.56 6.48
C LEU A 39 -1.49 -5.39 7.32
N ILE A 40 -0.58 -4.56 7.86
CA ILE A 40 -0.97 -3.36 8.61
C ILE A 40 -1.71 -2.37 7.71
N LEU A 41 -1.23 -2.13 6.49
CA LEU A 41 -1.93 -1.27 5.54
C LEU A 41 -3.29 -1.83 5.12
N ALA A 42 -3.38 -3.14 4.93
CA ALA A 42 -4.65 -3.80 4.65
C ALA A 42 -5.64 -3.61 5.81
N ALA A 43 -5.17 -3.74 7.06
CA ALA A 43 -5.98 -3.49 8.24
C ALA A 43 -6.44 -2.02 8.35
N ILE A 44 -5.55 -1.05 8.09
CA ILE A 44 -5.91 0.38 8.05
C ILE A 44 -6.97 0.64 6.98
N THR A 45 -6.83 0.03 5.80
CA THR A 45 -7.79 0.17 4.70
C THR A 45 -9.13 -0.49 5.03
N ALA A 46 -9.11 -1.66 5.68
CA ALA A 46 -10.32 -2.31 6.16
C ALA A 46 -11.05 -1.47 7.22
N LEU A 47 -10.29 -0.80 8.11
CA LEU A 47 -10.82 0.14 9.08
C LEU A 47 -11.41 1.38 8.38
N GLU A 48 -10.75 1.92 7.36
CA GLU A 48 -11.29 3.01 6.53
C GLU A 48 -12.64 2.61 5.90
N VAL A 49 -12.70 1.43 5.30
CA VAL A 49 -13.92 0.87 4.72
C VAL A 49 -15.01 0.68 5.79
N SER A 50 -14.67 0.17 6.98
CA SER A 50 -15.64 -0.01 8.07
C SER A 50 -16.17 1.33 8.60
N THR A 51 -15.36 2.39 8.48
CA THR A 51 -15.75 3.75 8.85
C THR A 51 -16.91 4.28 7.99
N TYR A 52 -17.08 3.77 6.75
CA TYR A 52 -18.26 4.11 5.93
C TYR A 52 -19.57 3.48 6.42
N TYR A 53 -19.48 2.39 7.20
CA TYR A 53 -20.66 1.70 7.72
C TYR A 53 -21.10 2.22 9.09
N VAL A 54 -20.28 3.03 9.75
CA VAL A 54 -20.53 3.57 11.10
C VAL A 54 -20.47 5.08 11.05
N ASP A 55 -21.54 5.76 11.50
CA ASP A 55 -21.58 7.22 11.52
C ASP A 55 -20.74 7.79 12.67
N PHE A 56 -19.55 8.30 12.35
CA PHE A 56 -18.67 9.00 13.30
C PHE A 56 -18.96 10.51 13.41
N GLY A 57 -20.06 10.98 12.82
CA GLY A 57 -20.48 12.38 12.87
C GLY A 57 -19.41 13.34 12.30
N PRO A 58 -19.27 14.56 12.84
CA PRO A 58 -18.34 15.57 12.32
C PRO A 58 -16.86 15.16 12.32
N LEU A 59 -16.50 14.17 13.14
CA LEU A 59 -15.13 13.65 13.27
C LEU A 59 -14.75 12.66 12.16
N PHE A 60 -15.71 12.20 11.35
CA PHE A 60 -15.46 11.28 10.24
C PHE A 60 -14.43 11.81 9.24
N LEU A 61 -14.62 13.04 8.78
CA LEU A 61 -13.77 13.67 7.77
C LEU A 61 -12.30 13.85 8.24
N PRO A 62 -12.01 14.44 9.42
CA PRO A 62 -10.63 14.54 9.89
C PRO A 62 -10.02 13.16 10.21
N ALA A 63 -10.78 12.20 10.72
CA ALA A 63 -10.29 10.85 10.98
C ALA A 63 -9.87 10.14 9.68
N LEU A 64 -10.67 10.25 8.61
CA LEU A 64 -10.30 9.71 7.30
C LEU A 64 -9.07 10.39 6.73
N LEU A 65 -8.93 11.71 6.83
CA LEU A 65 -7.73 12.41 6.37
C LEU A 65 -6.47 11.95 7.10
N ILE A 66 -6.54 11.73 8.41
CA ILE A 66 -5.40 11.22 9.19
C ILE A 66 -5.03 9.82 8.72
N MET A 67 -6.00 8.92 8.56
CA MET A 67 -5.75 7.57 8.03
C MET A 67 -5.15 7.61 6.61
N MET A 68 -5.58 8.57 5.76
CA MET A 68 -5.03 8.78 4.41
C MET A 68 -3.54 9.16 4.49
N ALA A 69 -3.21 10.11 5.35
CA ALA A 69 -1.84 10.58 5.52
C ALA A 69 -0.93 9.45 6.05
N VAL A 70 -1.43 8.68 7.03
CA VAL A 70 -0.68 7.56 7.62
C VAL A 70 -0.38 6.49 6.57
N LYS A 71 -1.39 6.05 5.79
CA LYS A 71 -1.16 5.06 4.74
C LYS A 71 -0.19 5.58 3.68
N PHE A 72 -0.30 6.85 3.29
CA PHE A 72 0.61 7.48 2.34
C PHE A 72 2.07 7.43 2.83
N VAL A 73 2.34 7.85 4.07
CA VAL A 73 3.70 7.85 4.63
C VAL A 73 4.26 6.44 4.75
N MET A 74 3.44 5.46 5.17
CA MET A 74 3.87 4.06 5.25
C MET A 74 4.22 3.49 3.86
N VAL A 75 3.39 3.74 2.84
CA VAL A 75 3.66 3.28 1.46
C VAL A 75 4.94 3.87 0.93
N VAL A 76 5.12 5.18 1.05
CA VAL A 76 6.32 5.88 0.60
C VAL A 76 7.57 5.41 1.35
N SER A 77 7.50 5.26 2.66
CA SER A 77 8.68 4.90 3.47
C SER A 77 9.11 3.44 3.27
N TYR A 78 8.15 2.51 3.21
CA TYR A 78 8.44 1.08 3.17
C TYR A 78 8.31 0.50 1.75
N PHE A 79 7.17 0.69 1.06
CA PHE A 79 6.95 0.07 -0.26
C PHE A 79 7.68 0.75 -1.42
N MET A 80 7.95 2.05 -1.35
CA MET A 80 8.82 2.72 -2.33
C MET A 80 10.32 2.56 -2.03
N HIS A 81 10.68 1.70 -1.08
CA HIS A 81 12.06 1.32 -0.76
C HIS A 81 12.93 2.44 -0.13
N LEU A 82 12.40 3.66 0.03
CA LEU A 82 13.13 4.85 0.52
C LEU A 82 13.83 4.68 1.87
N LYS A 83 13.32 3.81 2.75
CA LYS A 83 13.95 3.51 4.05
C LYS A 83 15.14 2.57 3.97
N PHE A 84 15.20 1.74 2.93
CA PHE A 84 16.29 0.79 2.67
C PHE A 84 17.27 1.28 1.61
N ASP A 85 16.88 2.29 0.84
CA ASP A 85 17.71 2.99 -0.14
C ASP A 85 18.45 4.19 0.49
N ASN A 86 19.32 4.83 -0.29
CA ASN A 86 20.10 5.99 0.17
C ASN A 86 19.19 7.14 0.64
N LYS A 87 19.55 7.75 1.78
CA LYS A 87 18.84 8.89 2.39
C LYS A 87 18.58 10.06 1.43
N LEU A 88 19.32 10.13 0.32
CA LEU A 88 19.12 11.09 -0.75
C LEU A 88 17.73 10.99 -1.38
N PHE A 89 17.23 9.78 -1.66
CA PHE A 89 15.90 9.60 -2.25
C PHE A 89 14.79 9.99 -1.28
N SER A 90 14.94 9.63 0.01
CA SER A 90 14.05 10.10 1.06
C SER A 90 14.03 11.63 1.12
N TRP A 91 15.20 12.29 1.10
CA TRP A 91 15.31 13.74 1.17
C TRP A 91 14.72 14.46 -0.05
N LEU A 92 14.96 13.96 -1.26
CA LEU A 92 14.37 14.50 -2.49
C LEU A 92 12.84 14.38 -2.48
N PHE A 93 12.31 13.26 -1.96
CA PHE A 93 10.86 13.08 -1.84
C PHE A 93 10.25 14.08 -0.85
N TYR A 94 10.81 14.20 0.37
CA TYR A 94 10.28 15.12 1.38
C TYR A 94 10.42 16.59 0.97
N THR A 95 11.52 16.98 0.32
CA THR A 95 11.67 18.34 -0.21
C THR A 95 10.70 18.62 -1.35
N GLY A 96 10.47 17.65 -2.25
CA GLY A 96 9.43 17.72 -3.28
C GLY A 96 8.02 17.84 -2.70
N LEU A 97 7.69 17.06 -1.66
CA LEU A 97 6.40 17.13 -0.96
C LEU A 97 6.20 18.50 -0.30
N PHE A 98 7.22 19.02 0.39
CA PHE A 98 7.18 20.34 0.99
C PHE A 98 6.99 21.45 -0.06
N LEU A 99 7.74 21.36 -1.17
CA LEU A 99 7.62 22.30 -2.28
C LEU A 99 6.24 22.24 -2.92
N ALA A 100 5.69 21.04 -3.14
CA ALA A 100 4.34 20.85 -3.69
C ALA A 100 3.27 21.50 -2.81
N VAL A 101 3.32 21.28 -1.49
CA VAL A 101 2.40 21.91 -0.53
C VAL A 101 2.58 23.43 -0.52
N GLY A 102 3.83 23.91 -0.56
CA GLY A 102 4.13 25.35 -0.60
C GLY A 102 3.61 26.04 -1.86
N VAL A 103 3.83 25.44 -3.03
CA VAL A 103 3.32 25.95 -4.32
C VAL A 103 1.80 25.92 -4.35
N TYR A 104 1.17 24.84 -3.86
CA TYR A 104 -0.28 24.75 -3.76
C TYR A 104 -0.87 25.83 -2.84
N ALA A 105 -0.26 26.05 -1.67
CA ALA A 105 -0.68 27.11 -0.75
C ALA A 105 -0.49 28.51 -1.35
N ALA A 106 0.62 28.76 -2.06
CA ALA A 106 0.86 30.02 -2.76
C ALA A 106 -0.16 30.27 -3.88
N ALA A 107 -0.53 29.23 -4.63
CA ALA A 107 -1.58 29.32 -5.63
C ALA A 107 -2.93 29.65 -4.98
N LEU A 108 -3.32 28.96 -3.90
CA LEU A 108 -4.55 29.26 -3.15
C LEU A 108 -4.55 30.69 -2.57
N ALA A 109 -3.41 31.16 -2.05
CA ALA A 109 -3.27 32.53 -1.54
C ALA A 109 -3.47 33.57 -2.66
N THR A 110 -2.93 33.29 -3.86
CA THR A 110 -3.10 34.15 -5.04
C THR A 110 -4.56 34.20 -5.48
N PHE A 111 -5.25 33.05 -5.55
CA PHE A 111 -6.67 32.99 -5.88
C PHE A 111 -7.55 33.65 -4.82
N HIS A 112 -7.30 33.44 -3.53
CA HIS A 112 -8.06 34.10 -2.46
C HIS A 112 -7.86 35.62 -2.47
N PHE A 113 -6.64 36.09 -2.74
CA PHE A 113 -6.36 37.52 -2.92
C PHE A 113 -7.05 38.10 -4.17
N PHE A 114 -7.24 37.30 -5.21
CA PHE A 114 -7.87 37.72 -6.48
C PHE A 114 -9.40 37.57 -6.51
N LEU A 115 -9.97 36.68 -5.68
CA LEU A 115 -11.41 36.41 -5.55
C LEU A 115 -12.09 37.23 -4.43
N ARG A 116 -11.32 38.08 -3.73
CA ARG A 116 -11.82 39.07 -2.77
C ARG A 116 -11.94 40.43 -3.43
#